data_AF-A0A6N3FL25-F1
#
_entry.id   AF-A0A6N3FL25-F1
#
_cell.length_a   1.000
_cell.length_b   1.000
_cell.length_c   1.000
_cell.angle_alpha   90.00
_cell.angle_beta   90.00
_cell.angle_gamma   90.00
#
_symmetry.space_group_name_H-M   'P 1'
#
loop_
_entity.id
_entity.type
_entity.pdbx_description
1 polymer ?
#
loop_
_entity_poly.entity_id
_entity_poly.type
_entity_poly.pdbx_seq_one_letter_code
_entity_poly.pdbx_strand_id
1 'polypeptide(L)'
;MELEIQTMQPGERLYAYRQSTQLEGQTGGIGRLRGDFGRNGREFFTTWKDGHGRYKTDAFRQEFDRVVNTLRQPGGLFSGRSEMARICHDHADAGFDGNYCREYGFRINTQQYSYLLRCHANPGDYNFYLFAYMTEHLDRHMENAGRGIRFITPDYKELFRIPDGDKVRITWSDGERIEHTCRYIDDCHLELGRGMDGIRHICQLAEQLRQNGGTVIPLRSSLPEQCYNLLSSTGGIILVKKGETGFFKTDIPDMGREKNRAFVLETNEKLGVSRAQAMAMVAGSMFGWQTQAADPCSYDEQGRMLTPKQRFQKERGEAR
;
A
#
# COMPACT_ATOMS: atom_id res chain seq x y z
N MET A 1 -16.91 0.91 28.24
CA MET A 1 -17.19 2.04 27.33
C MET A 1 -17.81 1.46 26.07
N GLU A 2 -18.51 2.24 25.27
CA GLU A 2 -18.93 1.81 23.93
C GLU A 2 -17.79 2.10 22.95
N LEU A 3 -17.45 1.15 22.08
CA LEU A 3 -16.41 1.28 21.07
C LEU A 3 -17.04 1.17 19.69
N GLU A 4 -16.84 2.19 18.87
CA GLU A 4 -17.15 2.11 17.45
C GLU A 4 -15.98 1.42 16.73
N ILE A 5 -16.26 0.30 16.08
CA ILE A 5 -15.28 -0.47 15.32
C ILE A 5 -15.57 -0.26 13.84
N GLN A 6 -14.66 0.44 13.16
CA GLN A 6 -14.77 0.78 11.75
C GLN A 6 -13.83 -0.11 10.93
N THR A 7 -14.20 -0.45 9.71
CA THR A 7 -13.29 -1.10 8.76
C THR A 7 -12.14 -0.14 8.41
N MET A 8 -10.89 -0.63 8.44
CA MET A 8 -9.74 0.17 8.01
C MET A 8 -9.78 0.46 6.51
N GLN A 9 -9.57 1.73 6.18
CA GLN A 9 -9.34 2.16 4.80
C GLN A 9 -8.00 1.61 4.28
N PRO A 10 -7.85 1.40 2.95
CA PRO A 10 -6.64 0.81 2.38
C PRO A 10 -5.33 1.49 2.82
N GLY A 11 -5.30 2.83 2.89
CA GLY A 11 -4.12 3.59 3.32
C GLY A 11 -3.76 3.40 4.81
N GLU A 12 -4.76 3.15 5.67
CA GLU A 12 -4.54 2.94 7.11
C GLU A 12 -3.82 1.64 7.40
N ARG A 13 -3.98 0.64 6.53
CA ARG A 13 -3.38 -0.70 6.68
C ARG A 13 -1.86 -0.64 6.76
N LEU A 14 -1.22 0.35 6.12
CA LEU A 14 0.22 0.58 6.20
C LEU A 14 0.69 0.84 7.64
N TYR A 15 -0.16 1.43 8.48
CA TYR A 15 0.12 1.77 9.88
C TYR A 15 -0.29 0.66 10.84
N ALA A 16 -0.92 -0.41 10.37
CA ALA A 16 -1.20 -1.60 11.18
C ALA A 16 -0.04 -2.63 11.18
N TYR A 17 1.16 -2.18 10.78
CA TYR A 17 2.41 -2.94 10.82
C TYR A 17 3.48 -2.18 11.61
N ARG A 18 4.60 -2.84 11.88
CA ARG A 18 5.75 -2.18 12.51
C ARG A 18 6.29 -1.08 11.60
N GLN A 19 6.38 0.14 12.14
CA GLN A 19 6.94 1.31 11.47
C GLN A 19 8.42 1.51 11.84
N SER A 20 9.11 2.38 11.11
CA SER A 20 10.41 2.92 11.52
C SER A 20 10.23 3.94 12.65
N THR A 21 11.30 4.21 13.40
CA THR A 21 11.28 5.21 14.48
C THR A 21 10.88 6.59 13.99
N GLN A 22 11.29 6.96 12.76
CA GLN A 22 10.93 8.24 12.16
C GLN A 22 9.43 8.34 11.91
N LEU A 23 8.83 7.31 11.32
CA LEU A 23 7.38 7.23 11.10
C LEU A 23 6.61 7.20 12.43
N GLU A 24 7.05 6.40 13.41
CA GLU A 24 6.42 6.39 14.74
C GLU A 24 6.43 7.78 15.38
N GLY A 25 7.49 8.55 15.19
CA GLY A 25 7.56 9.95 15.64
C GLY A 25 6.54 10.85 14.95
N GLN A 26 6.44 10.76 13.61
CA GLN A 26 5.52 11.58 12.79
C GLN A 26 4.04 11.26 13.05
N THR A 27 3.71 9.99 13.26
CA THR A 27 2.33 9.53 13.46
C THR A 27 1.87 9.56 14.92
N GLY A 28 2.73 9.98 15.85
CA GLY A 28 2.43 9.91 17.27
C GLY A 28 2.24 8.49 17.79
N GLY A 29 3.03 7.54 17.28
CA GLY A 29 2.99 6.12 17.67
C GLY A 29 3.36 5.90 19.13
N ILE A 30 2.44 5.33 19.90
CA ILE A 30 2.58 5.11 21.34
C ILE A 30 3.20 3.75 21.62
N GLY A 31 2.75 2.74 20.88
CA GLY A 31 3.23 1.37 20.96
C GLY A 31 2.23 0.40 20.35
N ARG A 32 2.48 -0.88 20.57
CA ARG A 32 1.60 -1.94 20.07
C ARG A 32 1.43 -3.07 21.07
N LEU A 33 0.23 -3.63 21.11
CA LEU A 33 -0.07 -4.91 21.73
C LEU A 33 -0.10 -5.97 20.64
N ARG A 34 0.54 -7.11 20.89
CA ARG A 34 0.29 -8.32 20.09
C ARG A 34 -0.20 -9.43 21.00
N GLY A 35 -0.97 -10.36 20.46
CA GLY A 35 -1.43 -11.50 21.23
C GLY A 35 -2.06 -12.61 20.41
N ASP A 36 -2.35 -13.70 21.11
CA ASP A 36 -2.99 -14.90 20.57
C ASP A 36 -3.94 -15.51 21.60
N PHE A 37 -4.77 -16.42 21.11
CA PHE A 37 -5.76 -17.13 21.93
C PHE A 37 -5.37 -18.56 22.28
N GLY A 38 -4.07 -18.88 22.27
CA GLY A 38 -3.56 -20.20 22.63
C GLY A 38 -4.07 -21.35 21.76
N ARG A 39 -3.82 -22.58 22.24
CA ARG A 39 -4.19 -23.80 21.52
C ARG A 39 -5.72 -23.94 21.43
N ASN A 40 -6.42 -23.66 22.52
CA ASN A 40 -7.85 -23.90 22.64
C ASN A 40 -8.70 -22.73 22.12
N GLY A 41 -8.07 -21.61 21.75
CA GLY A 41 -8.77 -20.44 21.21
C GLY A 41 -9.48 -19.60 22.27
N ARG A 42 -9.16 -19.81 23.56
CA ARG A 42 -9.82 -19.16 24.70
C ARG A 42 -8.87 -18.39 25.61
N GLU A 43 -7.57 -18.60 25.44
CA GLU A 43 -6.55 -17.89 26.18
C GLU A 43 -6.44 -16.43 25.71
N PHE A 44 -5.72 -15.57 26.42
CA PHE A 44 -5.46 -14.19 25.98
C PHE A 44 -4.02 -13.81 26.35
N PHE A 45 -3.07 -14.39 25.64
CA PHE A 45 -1.65 -14.13 25.85
C PHE A 45 -1.26 -12.88 25.08
N THR A 46 -0.65 -11.92 25.77
CA THR A 46 -0.30 -10.65 25.14
C THR A 46 1.09 -10.16 25.52
N THR A 47 1.65 -9.33 24.65
CA THR A 47 2.89 -8.62 24.90
C THR A 47 2.76 -7.20 24.37
N TRP A 48 3.05 -6.22 25.21
CA TRP A 48 3.15 -4.83 24.82
C TRP A 48 4.58 -4.50 24.37
N LYS A 49 4.71 -3.67 23.34
CA LYS A 49 5.98 -3.07 22.93
C LYS A 49 5.82 -1.56 22.77
N ASP A 50 6.69 -0.83 23.44
CA ASP A 50 6.74 0.63 23.36
C ASP A 50 7.18 1.10 21.97
N GLY A 51 6.59 2.22 21.52
CA GLY A 51 7.10 3.06 20.43
C GLY A 51 8.10 4.08 20.96
N HIS A 52 7.96 5.35 20.55
CA HIS A 52 8.85 6.44 20.97
C HIS A 52 8.65 6.86 22.46
N GLY A 53 7.61 6.37 23.13
CA GLY A 53 7.37 6.59 24.57
C GLY A 53 6.84 7.97 24.96
N ARG A 54 7.03 9.01 24.14
CA ARG A 54 6.58 10.40 24.41
C ARG A 54 5.10 10.52 24.77
N TYR A 55 4.27 9.67 24.16
CA TYR A 55 2.81 9.72 24.30
C TYR A 55 2.23 8.64 25.23
N LYS A 56 3.08 7.83 25.88
CA LYS A 56 2.64 6.79 26.81
C LYS A 56 2.38 7.37 28.21
N THR A 57 1.37 8.22 28.29
CA THR A 57 0.93 8.87 29.54
C THR A 57 0.12 7.92 30.43
N ASP A 58 -0.10 8.29 31.69
CA ASP A 58 -0.99 7.52 32.56
C ASP A 58 -2.46 7.60 32.13
N ALA A 59 -2.88 8.71 31.52
CA ALA A 59 -4.18 8.84 30.89
C ALA A 59 -4.35 7.85 29.74
N PHE A 60 -3.35 7.75 28.86
CA PHE A 60 -3.32 6.73 27.80
C PHE A 60 -3.41 5.32 28.37
N ARG A 61 -2.62 4.98 29.41
CA ARG A 61 -2.64 3.63 30.00
C ARG A 61 -4.02 3.26 30.52
N GLN A 62 -4.66 4.15 31.26
CA GLN A 62 -6.02 3.93 31.79
C GLN A 62 -7.05 3.76 30.68
N GLU A 63 -6.97 4.56 29.61
CA GLU A 63 -7.88 4.42 28.48
C GLU A 63 -7.62 3.13 27.70
N PHE A 64 -6.36 2.82 27.42
CA PHE A 64 -5.94 1.61 26.73
C PHE A 64 -6.45 0.35 27.45
N ASP A 65 -6.33 0.31 28.78
CA ASP A 65 -6.87 -0.79 29.57
C ASP A 65 -8.39 -0.92 29.42
N ARG A 66 -9.13 0.20 29.36
CA ARG A 66 -10.58 0.17 29.11
C ARG A 66 -10.90 -0.32 27.70
N VAL A 67 -10.17 0.10 26.69
CA VAL A 67 -10.34 -0.35 25.29
C VAL A 67 -10.10 -1.85 25.18
N VAL A 68 -8.96 -2.34 25.67
CA VAL A 68 -8.62 -3.78 25.64
C VAL A 68 -9.64 -4.60 26.44
N ASN A 69 -10.01 -4.18 27.65
CA ASN A 69 -10.99 -4.92 28.46
C ASN A 69 -12.39 -4.89 27.86
N THR A 70 -12.75 -3.85 27.11
CA THR A 70 -14.01 -3.80 26.35
C THR A 70 -13.97 -4.79 25.18
N LEU A 71 -12.88 -4.84 24.41
CA LEU A 71 -12.71 -5.81 23.32
C LEU A 71 -12.71 -7.27 23.82
N ARG A 72 -12.37 -7.50 25.09
CA ARG A 72 -12.37 -8.83 25.74
C ARG A 72 -13.74 -9.27 26.24
N GLN A 73 -14.73 -8.38 26.33
CA GLN A 73 -16.07 -8.76 26.75
C GLN A 73 -16.70 -9.75 25.75
N PRO A 74 -17.68 -10.56 26.17
CA PRO A 74 -18.40 -11.46 25.27
C PRO A 74 -18.91 -10.73 24.01
N GLY A 75 -18.63 -11.29 22.83
CA GLY A 75 -18.97 -10.69 21.54
C GLY A 75 -17.92 -9.73 20.96
N GLY A 76 -16.83 -9.47 21.70
CA GLY A 76 -15.73 -8.62 21.23
C GLY A 76 -14.61 -9.38 20.51
N LEU A 77 -13.81 -8.65 19.72
CA LEU A 77 -12.69 -9.20 18.94
C LEU A 77 -11.64 -9.94 19.78
N PHE A 78 -11.54 -9.65 21.08
CA PHE A 78 -10.59 -10.27 22.01
C PHE A 78 -11.25 -11.27 22.98
N SER A 79 -12.51 -11.65 22.76
CA SER A 79 -13.18 -12.63 23.62
C SER A 79 -12.77 -14.07 23.34
N GLY A 80 -12.14 -14.34 22.19
CA GLY A 80 -11.64 -15.65 21.80
C GLY A 80 -11.49 -15.79 20.28
N ARG A 81 -10.77 -16.83 19.84
CA ARG A 81 -10.48 -17.05 18.41
C ARG A 81 -11.73 -17.30 17.57
N SER A 82 -12.71 -18.01 18.11
CA SER A 82 -13.97 -18.28 17.41
C SER A 82 -14.79 -17.02 17.21
N GLU A 83 -14.83 -16.12 18.20
CA GLU A 83 -15.56 -14.87 18.09
C GLU A 83 -14.88 -13.92 17.12
N MET A 84 -13.54 -13.82 17.19
CA MET A 84 -12.76 -13.10 16.18
C MET A 84 -13.04 -13.65 14.77
N ALA A 85 -13.05 -14.97 14.59
CA ALA A 85 -13.34 -15.57 13.29
C ALA A 85 -14.75 -15.18 12.78
N ARG A 86 -15.75 -15.18 13.66
CA ARG A 86 -17.11 -14.75 13.34
C ARG A 86 -17.14 -13.28 12.90
N ILE A 87 -16.55 -12.38 13.69
CA ILE A 87 -16.51 -10.94 13.36
C ILE A 87 -15.76 -10.71 12.04
N CYS A 88 -14.61 -11.36 11.83
CA CYS A 88 -13.90 -11.29 10.56
C CYS A 88 -14.76 -11.78 9.39
N HIS A 89 -15.52 -12.86 9.56
CA HIS A 89 -16.42 -13.36 8.53
C HIS A 89 -17.55 -12.37 8.21
N ASP A 90 -18.16 -11.78 9.24
CA ASP A 90 -19.25 -10.82 9.11
C ASP A 90 -18.77 -9.47 8.51
N HIS A 91 -17.47 -9.17 8.62
CA HIS A 91 -16.81 -7.98 8.05
C HIS A 91 -15.86 -8.36 6.90
N ALA A 92 -16.40 -8.99 5.86
CA ALA A 92 -15.60 -9.42 4.70
C ALA A 92 -14.88 -8.25 3.98
N ASP A 93 -15.44 -7.04 4.05
CA ASP A 93 -14.89 -5.78 3.54
C ASP A 93 -13.64 -5.32 4.29
N ALA A 94 -13.48 -5.73 5.55
CA ALA A 94 -12.27 -5.48 6.34
C ALA A 94 -11.11 -6.43 6.00
N GLY A 95 -11.36 -7.45 5.18
CA GLY A 95 -10.37 -8.45 4.79
C GLY A 95 -9.41 -7.95 3.71
N PHE A 96 -8.12 -8.24 3.87
CA PHE A 96 -7.09 -7.98 2.87
C PHE A 96 -5.97 -9.03 2.93
N ASP A 97 -5.21 -9.15 1.84
CA ASP A 97 -4.07 -10.06 1.79
C ASP A 97 -2.91 -9.48 2.59
N GLY A 98 -2.65 -10.08 3.75
CA GLY A 98 -1.51 -9.76 4.60
C GLY A 98 -0.24 -10.45 4.14
N ASN A 99 0.80 -10.42 4.99
CA ASN A 99 2.11 -10.97 4.63
C ASN A 99 2.12 -12.50 4.46
N TYR A 100 1.27 -13.21 5.20
CA TYR A 100 1.28 -14.68 5.25
C TYR A 100 -0.11 -15.30 5.07
N CYS A 101 -1.16 -14.55 5.37
CA CYS A 101 -2.54 -15.01 5.27
C CYS A 101 -3.48 -13.82 5.06
N ARG A 102 -4.76 -14.12 4.84
CA ARG A 102 -5.80 -13.10 4.85
C ARG A 102 -5.95 -12.55 6.27
N GLU A 103 -5.77 -11.24 6.38
CA GLU A 103 -5.87 -10.47 7.62
C GLU A 103 -7.10 -9.57 7.55
N TYR A 104 -7.59 -9.15 8.71
CA TYR A 104 -8.73 -8.25 8.86
C TYR A 104 -8.31 -7.00 9.62
N GLY A 105 -8.80 -5.86 9.16
CA GLY A 105 -8.34 -4.56 9.62
C GLY A 105 -9.45 -3.69 10.18
N PHE A 106 -9.31 -3.26 11.42
CA PHE A 106 -10.27 -2.40 12.09
C PHE A 106 -9.61 -1.16 12.68
N ARG A 107 -10.30 -0.03 12.63
CA ARG A 107 -9.95 1.21 13.31
C ARG A 107 -10.94 1.48 14.43
N ILE A 108 -10.41 1.83 15.59
CA ILE A 108 -11.18 2.26 16.75
C ILE A 108 -10.68 3.64 17.15
N ASN A 109 -11.57 4.62 17.20
CA ASN A 109 -11.24 5.96 17.64
C ASN A 109 -11.84 6.23 19.01
N THR A 110 -11.05 6.87 19.87
CA THR A 110 -11.51 7.50 21.10
C THR A 110 -11.37 9.01 20.96
N GLN A 111 -11.46 9.75 22.07
CA GLN A 111 -11.35 11.20 22.03
C GLN A 111 -9.96 11.68 21.59
N GLN A 112 -8.89 10.99 21.98
CA GLN A 112 -7.51 11.43 21.74
C GLN A 112 -6.66 10.39 20.98
N TYR A 113 -7.11 9.14 20.95
CA TYR A 113 -6.31 8.03 20.47
C TYR A 113 -7.02 7.24 19.38
N SER A 114 -6.21 6.74 18.45
CA SER A 114 -6.64 5.84 17.39
C SER A 114 -5.93 4.52 17.53
N TYR A 115 -6.70 3.45 17.43
CA TYR A 115 -6.22 2.09 17.51
C TYR A 115 -6.46 1.37 16.19
N LEU A 116 -5.36 0.95 15.55
CA LEU A 116 -5.42 0.14 14.33
C LEU A 116 -5.18 -1.31 14.70
N LEU A 117 -6.24 -2.11 14.55
CA LEU A 117 -6.27 -3.53 14.86
C LEU A 117 -6.15 -4.35 13.59
N ARG A 118 -5.13 -5.19 13.53
CA ARG A 118 -4.94 -6.19 12.48
C ARG A 118 -5.04 -7.57 13.10
N CYS A 119 -5.86 -8.46 12.54
CA CYS A 119 -6.07 -9.79 13.11
C CYS A 119 -6.36 -10.89 12.09
N HIS A 120 -6.15 -12.14 12.49
CA HIS A 120 -6.57 -13.35 11.78
C HIS A 120 -6.84 -14.50 12.77
N ALA A 121 -7.71 -15.43 12.37
CA ALA A 121 -8.14 -16.53 13.24
C ALA A 121 -7.34 -17.83 13.07
N ASN A 122 -6.27 -17.84 12.26
CA ASN A 122 -5.45 -19.04 12.07
C ASN A 122 -4.75 -19.46 13.38
N PRO A 123 -4.73 -20.76 13.73
CA PRO A 123 -3.98 -21.25 14.89
C PRO A 123 -2.45 -21.23 14.63
N GLY A 124 -1.66 -21.11 15.70
CA GLY A 124 -0.20 -21.28 15.65
C GLY A 124 0.64 -20.03 15.43
N ASP A 125 0.04 -18.84 15.41
CA ASP A 125 0.72 -17.53 15.34
C ASP A 125 -0.04 -16.49 16.19
N TYR A 126 0.50 -15.28 16.32
CA TYR A 126 -0.17 -14.14 16.92
C TYR A 126 -1.43 -13.78 16.15
N ASN A 127 -2.59 -14.03 16.75
CA ASN A 127 -3.89 -13.76 16.13
C ASN A 127 -4.17 -12.27 15.94
N PHE A 128 -3.57 -11.37 16.71
CA PHE A 128 -3.82 -9.93 16.57
C PHE A 128 -2.64 -9.03 16.93
N TYR A 129 -2.69 -7.83 16.35
CA TYR A 129 -1.85 -6.69 16.66
C TYR A 129 -2.72 -5.44 16.76
N LEU A 130 -2.64 -4.73 17.88
CA LEU A 130 -3.32 -3.47 18.13
C LEU A 130 -2.28 -2.36 18.27
N PHE A 131 -2.21 -1.46 17.30
CA PHE A 131 -1.29 -0.33 17.28
C PHE A 131 -2.00 0.91 17.80
N ALA A 132 -1.38 1.63 18.73
CA ALA A 132 -1.95 2.82 19.35
C ALA A 132 -1.22 4.09 18.89
N TYR A 133 -2.01 5.09 18.51
CA TYR A 133 -1.56 6.38 18.00
C TYR A 133 -2.29 7.54 18.66
N MET A 134 -1.66 8.70 18.67
CA MET A 134 -2.37 9.97 18.84
C MET A 134 -3.17 10.26 17.55
N THR A 135 -4.49 10.40 17.66
CA THR A 135 -5.39 10.55 16.48
C THR A 135 -4.98 11.71 15.58
N GLU A 136 -4.76 12.90 16.18
CA GLU A 136 -4.39 14.11 15.43
C GLU A 136 -3.12 13.94 14.60
N HIS A 137 -2.11 13.27 15.15
CA HIS A 137 -0.83 13.07 14.46
C HIS A 137 -0.95 12.02 13.35
N LEU A 138 -1.64 10.91 13.61
CA LEU A 138 -1.87 9.87 12.62
C LEU A 138 -2.66 10.41 11.42
N ASP A 139 -3.78 11.10 11.66
CA ASP A 139 -4.66 11.57 10.59
C ASP A 139 -3.99 12.66 9.76
N ARG A 140 -3.33 13.63 10.40
CA ARG A 140 -2.53 14.64 9.68
C ARG A 140 -1.44 14.01 8.82
N HIS A 141 -0.76 12.99 9.34
CA HIS A 141 0.28 12.30 8.59
C HIS A 141 -0.31 11.55 7.39
N MET A 142 -1.44 10.85 7.55
CA MET A 142 -2.09 10.13 6.44
C MET A 142 -2.64 11.09 5.38
N GLU A 143 -3.22 12.22 5.78
CA GLU A 143 -3.64 13.27 4.85
C GLU A 143 -2.45 13.79 4.03
N ASN A 144 -1.31 14.04 4.68
CA ASN A 144 -0.08 14.45 4.00
C ASN A 144 0.45 13.35 3.08
N ALA A 145 0.50 12.11 3.54
CA ALA A 145 0.94 10.95 2.75
C ALA A 145 0.06 10.69 1.54
N GLY A 146 -1.23 11.04 1.62
CA GLY A 146 -2.18 11.01 0.49
C GLY A 146 -1.78 11.90 -0.69
N ARG A 147 -0.90 12.90 -0.47
CA ARG A 147 -0.29 13.68 -1.56
C ARG A 147 0.80 12.92 -2.31
N GLY A 148 1.18 11.71 -1.88
CA GLY A 148 2.18 10.87 -2.53
C GLY A 148 3.63 11.33 -2.33
N ILE A 149 4.55 10.40 -2.57
CA ILE A 149 5.99 10.55 -2.45
C ILE A 149 6.55 11.06 -3.78
N ARG A 150 7.25 12.20 -3.73
CA ARG A 150 7.78 12.90 -4.91
C ARG A 150 9.20 12.43 -5.24
N PHE A 151 9.45 12.13 -6.51
CA PHE A 151 10.79 11.90 -7.04
C PHE A 151 11.16 13.03 -8.01
N ILE A 152 12.38 13.57 -7.89
CA ILE A 152 12.81 14.78 -8.61
C ILE A 152 14.15 14.59 -9.31
N THR A 153 14.45 15.48 -10.26
CA THR A 153 15.82 15.73 -10.72
C THR A 153 16.57 16.62 -9.72
N PRO A 154 17.91 16.69 -9.79
CA PRO A 154 18.69 17.63 -9.00
C PRO A 154 18.29 19.11 -9.19
N ASP A 155 17.70 19.45 -10.34
CA ASP A 155 17.18 20.80 -10.64
C ASP A 155 15.72 20.99 -10.18
N TYR A 156 15.25 20.17 -9.23
CA TYR A 156 13.90 20.24 -8.63
C TYR A 156 12.71 19.98 -9.56
N LYS A 157 12.96 19.48 -10.76
CA LYS A 157 11.89 19.05 -11.68
C LYS A 157 11.29 17.74 -11.18
N GLU A 158 9.97 17.70 -10.99
CA GLU A 158 9.29 16.43 -10.66
C GLU A 158 9.41 15.44 -11.83
N LEU A 159 9.91 14.25 -11.51
CA LEU A 159 9.96 13.12 -12.45
C LEU A 159 8.63 12.38 -12.43
N PHE A 160 8.20 11.98 -11.24
CA PHE A 160 6.94 11.30 -10.98
C PHE A 160 6.64 11.31 -9.48
N ARG A 161 5.46 10.81 -9.15
CA ARG A 161 4.95 10.65 -7.80
C ARG A 161 4.35 9.26 -7.64
N ILE A 162 4.48 8.67 -6.46
CA ILE A 162 3.88 7.38 -6.12
C ILE A 162 3.07 7.49 -4.81
N PRO A 163 2.00 6.70 -4.63
CA PRO A 163 1.32 6.56 -3.35
C PRO A 163 2.26 6.11 -2.21
N ASP A 164 1.90 6.41 -0.95
CA ASP A 164 2.61 5.84 0.20
C ASP A 164 2.50 4.31 0.19
N GLY A 165 3.62 3.61 0.41
CA GLY A 165 3.69 2.14 0.37
C GLY A 165 4.01 1.53 -0.99
N ASP A 166 3.97 2.30 -2.09
CA ASP A 166 4.36 1.82 -3.41
C ASP A 166 5.87 1.60 -3.53
N LYS A 167 6.27 0.88 -4.58
CA LYS A 167 7.67 0.55 -4.83
C LYS A 167 8.28 1.44 -5.91
N VAL A 168 9.60 1.59 -5.84
CA VAL A 168 10.43 2.02 -6.97
C VAL A 168 11.48 0.97 -7.27
N ARG A 169 11.95 0.96 -8.51
CA ARG A 169 13.15 0.23 -8.91
C ARG A 169 14.26 1.23 -9.18
N ILE A 170 15.37 1.09 -8.47
CA ILE A 170 16.61 1.80 -8.74
C ILE A 170 17.50 0.87 -9.55
N THR A 171 18.07 1.39 -10.64
CA THR A 171 19.09 0.70 -11.43
C THR A 171 20.37 1.51 -11.38
N TRP A 172 21.46 0.90 -10.89
CA TRP A 172 22.78 1.54 -10.81
C TRP A 172 23.57 1.39 -12.11
N SER A 173 24.72 2.08 -12.23
CA SER A 173 25.55 2.07 -13.45
C SER A 173 26.08 0.70 -13.85
N ASP A 174 26.23 -0.22 -12.90
CA ASP A 174 26.65 -1.60 -13.13
C ASP A 174 25.50 -2.51 -13.62
N GLY A 175 24.29 -1.96 -13.72
CA GLY A 175 23.09 -2.68 -14.11
C GLY A 175 22.39 -3.40 -12.95
N GLU A 176 22.90 -3.31 -11.72
CA GLU A 176 22.23 -3.85 -10.53
C GLU A 176 20.86 -3.16 -10.36
N ARG A 177 19.81 -3.96 -10.17
CA ARG A 177 18.44 -3.50 -9.99
C ARG A 177 17.98 -3.84 -8.58
N ILE A 178 17.58 -2.83 -7.82
CA ILE A 178 17.05 -2.99 -6.47
C ILE A 178 15.66 -2.38 -6.39
N GLU A 179 14.71 -3.12 -5.82
CA GLU A 179 13.36 -2.63 -5.58
C GLU A 179 13.17 -2.25 -4.11
N HIS A 180 12.67 -1.05 -3.87
CA HIS A 180 12.40 -0.53 -2.54
C HIS A 180 10.94 -0.12 -2.41
N THR A 181 10.27 -0.64 -1.38
CA THR A 181 9.05 -0.03 -0.86
C THR A 181 9.38 1.36 -0.32
N CYS A 182 8.58 2.35 -0.67
CA CYS A 182 8.78 3.73 -0.26
C CYS A 182 7.74 4.10 0.79
N ARG A 183 8.16 4.73 1.88
CA ARG A 183 7.25 5.35 2.85
C ARG A 183 7.40 6.86 2.91
N TYR A 184 6.27 7.56 2.96
CA TYR A 184 6.20 9.01 3.10
C TYR A 184 6.65 9.41 4.51
N ILE A 185 7.59 10.34 4.63
CA ILE A 185 7.95 10.95 5.92
C ILE A 185 7.41 12.38 5.99
N ASP A 186 7.82 13.20 5.01
CA ASP A 186 7.35 14.57 4.79
C ASP A 186 7.59 14.95 3.32
N ASP A 187 7.34 16.21 2.93
CA ASP A 187 7.45 16.65 1.53
C ASP A 187 8.89 16.61 0.97
N CYS A 188 9.91 16.48 1.84
CA CYS A 188 11.33 16.46 1.51
C CYS A 188 12.02 15.14 1.84
N HIS A 189 11.40 14.26 2.64
CA HIS A 189 11.98 13.00 3.09
C HIS A 189 11.10 11.80 2.76
N LEU A 190 11.77 10.70 2.44
CA LEU A 190 11.15 9.38 2.27
C LEU A 190 11.99 8.31 2.96
N GLU A 191 11.35 7.20 3.31
CA GLU A 191 12.04 5.97 3.67
C GLU A 191 12.06 5.04 2.45
N LEU A 192 13.26 4.64 2.01
CA LEU A 192 13.47 3.61 1.00
C LEU A 192 13.82 2.28 1.67
N GLY A 193 12.98 1.27 1.47
CA GLY A 193 13.17 -0.07 2.02
C GLY A 193 12.72 -0.18 3.47
N ARG A 194 13.46 -0.93 4.29
CA ARG A 194 13.17 -1.09 5.74
C ARG A 194 14.37 -0.65 6.56
N GLY A 195 14.13 0.19 7.56
CA GLY A 195 15.08 0.45 8.65
C GLY A 195 15.61 1.88 8.71
N MET A 196 16.39 2.17 9.75
CA MET A 196 16.89 3.52 10.03
C MET A 196 17.81 4.07 8.93
N ASP A 197 18.53 3.20 8.21
CA ASP A 197 19.38 3.59 7.08
C ASP A 197 18.60 3.82 5.78
N GLY A 198 17.26 3.76 5.82
CA GLY A 198 16.38 3.96 4.66
C GLY A 198 15.95 5.42 4.44
N ILE A 199 16.10 6.30 5.43
CA ILE A 199 15.65 7.69 5.31
C ILE A 199 16.53 8.47 4.34
N ARG A 200 15.93 9.13 3.37
CA ARG A 200 16.61 9.96 2.38
C ARG A 200 15.93 11.30 2.26
N HIS A 201 16.72 12.36 2.08
CA HIS A 201 16.21 13.60 1.52
C HIS A 201 16.07 13.45 -0.01
N ILE A 202 14.99 13.96 -0.60
CA ILE A 202 14.71 13.80 -2.04
C ILE A 202 15.83 14.35 -2.94
N CYS A 203 16.48 15.44 -2.53
CA CYS A 203 17.60 16.02 -3.28
C CYS A 203 18.86 15.17 -3.19
N GLN A 204 19.15 14.61 -2.02
CA GLN A 204 20.29 13.72 -1.83
C GLN A 204 20.15 12.48 -2.70
N LEU A 205 18.95 11.89 -2.75
CA LEU A 205 18.68 10.76 -3.63
C LEU A 205 18.86 11.12 -5.11
N ALA A 206 18.33 12.27 -5.54
CA ALA A 206 18.46 12.74 -6.91
C ALA A 206 19.93 12.97 -7.32
N GLU A 207 20.73 13.57 -6.44
CA GLU A 207 22.16 13.78 -6.66
C GLU A 207 22.94 12.47 -6.71
N GLN A 208 22.65 11.52 -5.80
CA GLN A 208 23.27 10.19 -5.79
C GLN A 208 23.00 9.42 -7.08
N LEU A 209 21.75 9.43 -7.56
CA LEU A 209 21.38 8.80 -8.83
C LEU A 209 22.15 9.44 -9.99
N ARG A 210 22.23 10.78 -10.05
CA ARG A 210 23.00 11.47 -11.11
C ARG A 210 24.49 11.13 -11.05
N GLN A 211 25.11 11.18 -9.88
CA GLN A 211 26.56 10.95 -9.71
C GLN A 211 26.95 9.53 -10.08
N ASN A 212 26.11 8.56 -9.74
CA ASN A 212 26.36 7.14 -9.99
C ASN A 212 25.78 6.64 -11.32
N GLY A 213 25.30 7.53 -12.20
CA GLY A 213 24.66 7.15 -13.46
C GLY A 213 23.42 6.26 -13.28
N GLY A 214 22.79 6.30 -12.11
CA GLY A 214 21.64 5.50 -11.75
C GLY A 214 20.32 6.09 -12.26
N THR A 215 19.33 5.23 -12.39
CA THR A 215 17.96 5.61 -12.77
C THR A 215 16.96 5.10 -11.75
N VAL A 216 15.80 5.75 -11.68
CA VAL A 216 14.69 5.34 -10.81
C VAL A 216 13.40 5.34 -11.59
N ILE A 217 12.63 4.27 -11.47
CA ILE A 217 11.30 4.14 -12.07
C ILE A 217 10.24 3.74 -11.02
N PRO A 218 8.99 4.19 -11.16
CA PRO A 218 7.91 3.77 -10.29
C PRO A 218 7.45 2.34 -10.63
N LEU A 219 7.18 1.55 -9.59
CA LEU A 219 6.52 0.26 -9.67
C LEU A 219 5.19 0.35 -8.93
N ARG A 220 4.21 1.01 -9.57
CA ARG A 220 2.92 1.30 -8.96
C ARG A 220 2.17 0.03 -8.60
N SER A 221 1.57 -0.02 -7.41
CA SER A 221 0.70 -1.13 -7.01
C SER A 221 -0.60 -1.17 -7.83
N SER A 222 -1.03 -0.02 -8.34
CA SER A 222 -2.17 0.10 -9.26
C SER A 222 -1.94 -0.55 -10.64
N LEU A 223 -0.72 -0.98 -10.96
CA LEU A 223 -0.40 -1.68 -12.20
C LEU A 223 -0.18 -3.18 -11.94
N PRO A 224 -0.71 -4.06 -12.81
CA PRO A 224 -0.46 -5.49 -12.71
C PRO A 224 1.02 -5.79 -12.99
N GLU A 225 1.51 -6.95 -12.53
CA GLU A 225 2.88 -7.40 -12.84
C GLU A 225 3.08 -7.62 -14.35
N GLN A 226 2.02 -8.07 -15.04
CA GLN A 226 2.03 -8.26 -16.48
C GLN A 226 0.63 -8.16 -17.08
N CYS A 227 0.55 -7.82 -18.37
CA CYS A 227 -0.69 -7.87 -19.13
C CYS A 227 -0.44 -8.21 -20.59
N TYR A 228 -1.47 -8.69 -21.28
CA TYR A 228 -1.42 -8.89 -22.72
C TYR A 228 -1.87 -7.63 -23.47
N ASN A 229 -1.31 -7.39 -24.65
CA ASN A 229 -1.78 -6.36 -25.55
C ASN A 229 -1.60 -6.78 -27.02
N LEU A 230 -2.02 -5.95 -27.96
CA LEU A 230 -1.79 -6.14 -29.39
C LEU A 230 -0.63 -5.28 -29.85
N LEU A 231 0.26 -5.85 -30.66
CA LEU A 231 1.28 -5.09 -31.35
C LEU A 231 0.64 -4.19 -32.41
N SER A 232 0.86 -2.88 -32.35
CA SER A 232 0.18 -1.93 -33.23
C SER A 232 0.44 -2.16 -34.73
N SER A 233 1.63 -2.66 -35.09
CA SER A 233 2.01 -2.91 -36.48
C SER A 233 1.35 -4.17 -37.05
N THR A 234 1.43 -5.30 -36.36
CA THR A 234 0.98 -6.60 -36.90
C THR A 234 -0.38 -7.05 -36.37
N GLY A 235 -0.81 -6.57 -35.20
CA GLY A 235 -1.97 -7.12 -34.47
C GLY A 235 -1.70 -8.44 -33.76
N GLY A 236 -0.44 -8.89 -33.69
CA GLY A 236 -0.04 -10.06 -32.92
C GLY A 236 -0.13 -9.82 -31.41
N ILE A 237 -0.29 -10.88 -30.64
CA ILE A 237 -0.39 -10.82 -29.17
C ILE A 237 1.00 -10.62 -28.58
N ILE A 238 1.11 -9.66 -27.66
CA ILE A 238 2.35 -9.33 -26.94
C ILE A 238 2.11 -9.37 -25.45
N LEU A 239 3.17 -9.65 -24.69
CA LEU A 239 3.18 -9.58 -23.23
C LEU A 239 3.97 -8.35 -22.79
N VAL A 240 3.38 -7.53 -21.92
CA VAL A 240 4.03 -6.37 -21.30
C VAL A 240 4.23 -6.66 -19.82
N LYS A 241 5.43 -6.42 -19.30
CA LYS A 241 5.79 -6.64 -17.89
C LYS A 241 6.10 -5.31 -17.22
N LYS A 242 5.62 -5.13 -16.00
CA LYS A 242 5.79 -3.91 -15.23
C LYS A 242 7.27 -3.63 -14.97
N GLY A 243 7.69 -2.39 -15.22
CA GLY A 243 9.07 -1.95 -15.03
C GLY A 243 10.05 -2.38 -16.13
N GLU A 244 9.61 -3.11 -17.16
CA GLU A 244 10.44 -3.47 -18.31
C GLU A 244 10.15 -2.58 -19.53
N THR A 245 11.16 -2.33 -20.35
CA THR A 245 11.04 -1.57 -21.60
C THR A 245 10.67 -2.50 -22.74
N GLY A 246 9.75 -2.07 -23.62
CA GLY A 246 9.31 -2.82 -24.78
C GLY A 246 8.25 -3.89 -24.48
N PHE A 247 8.32 -5.01 -25.18
CA PHE A 247 7.37 -6.10 -25.05
C PHE A 247 8.06 -7.45 -25.27
N PHE A 248 7.41 -8.50 -24.79
CA PHE A 248 7.84 -9.88 -24.95
C PHE A 248 6.93 -10.59 -25.94
N LYS A 249 7.53 -11.43 -26.80
CA LYS A 249 6.77 -12.30 -27.69
C LYS A 249 6.07 -13.38 -26.87
N THR A 250 4.93 -13.83 -27.36
CA THR A 250 4.16 -14.94 -26.78
C THR A 250 4.15 -16.11 -27.76
N ASP A 251 4.06 -17.34 -27.25
CA ASP A 251 3.89 -18.54 -28.07
C ASP A 251 2.44 -18.74 -28.55
N ILE A 252 1.57 -17.77 -28.30
CA ILE A 252 0.16 -17.81 -28.69
C ILE A 252 0.07 -17.65 -30.22
N PRO A 253 -0.62 -18.56 -30.94
CA PRO A 253 -0.79 -18.47 -32.38
C PRO A 253 -1.46 -17.16 -32.80
N ASP A 254 -1.03 -16.59 -33.92
CA ASP A 254 -1.73 -15.45 -34.51
C ASP A 254 -3.05 -15.94 -35.14
N MET A 255 -4.17 -15.56 -34.52
CA MET A 255 -5.51 -15.92 -34.98
C MET A 255 -6.15 -14.81 -35.83
N GLY A 256 -5.39 -13.77 -36.16
CA GLY A 256 -5.89 -12.56 -36.81
C GLY A 256 -6.37 -11.52 -35.79
N ARG A 257 -6.23 -10.23 -36.17
CA ARG A 257 -6.37 -9.06 -35.28
C ARG A 257 -7.63 -9.07 -34.41
N GLU A 258 -8.79 -9.41 -34.97
CA GLU A 258 -10.06 -9.41 -34.21
C GLU A 258 -10.10 -10.51 -33.15
N LYS A 259 -9.68 -11.73 -33.50
CA LYS A 259 -9.63 -12.86 -32.56
C LYS A 259 -8.57 -12.61 -31.48
N ASN A 260 -7.40 -12.08 -31.86
CA ASN A 260 -6.36 -11.69 -30.91
C ASN A 260 -6.89 -10.62 -29.95
N ARG A 261 -7.65 -9.63 -30.45
CA ARG A 261 -8.25 -8.60 -29.61
C ARG A 261 -9.22 -9.18 -28.58
N ALA A 262 -10.11 -10.07 -29.01
CA ALA A 262 -11.04 -10.75 -28.11
C ALA A 262 -10.29 -11.56 -27.05
N PHE A 263 -9.28 -12.33 -27.46
CA PHE A 263 -8.44 -13.12 -26.58
C PHE A 263 -7.72 -12.26 -25.52
N VAL A 264 -7.13 -11.14 -25.93
CA VAL A 264 -6.41 -10.23 -25.02
C VAL A 264 -7.37 -9.64 -23.99
N LEU A 265 -8.55 -9.21 -24.42
CA LEU A 265 -9.56 -8.64 -23.51
C LEU A 265 -10.03 -9.67 -22.48
N GLU A 266 -10.42 -10.86 -22.94
CA GLU A 266 -10.90 -11.94 -22.07
C GLU A 266 -9.80 -12.40 -21.10
N THR A 267 -8.56 -12.55 -21.58
CA THR A 267 -7.43 -12.98 -20.76
C THR A 267 -7.09 -11.94 -19.70
N ASN A 268 -7.02 -10.66 -20.08
CA ASN A 268 -6.76 -9.59 -19.13
C ASN A 268 -7.88 -9.46 -18.09
N GLU A 269 -9.15 -9.60 -18.49
CA GLU A 269 -10.29 -9.60 -17.57
C GLU A 269 -10.18 -10.74 -16.54
N LYS A 270 -9.83 -11.95 -16.98
CA LYS A 270 -9.56 -13.10 -16.08
C LYS A 270 -8.39 -12.86 -15.12
N LEU A 271 -7.43 -12.04 -15.53
CA LEU A 271 -6.30 -11.60 -14.70
C LEU A 271 -6.63 -10.37 -13.83
N GLY A 272 -7.86 -9.84 -13.87
CA GLY A 272 -8.26 -8.63 -13.15
C GLY A 272 -7.64 -7.35 -13.70
N VAL A 273 -7.12 -7.36 -14.93
CA VAL A 273 -6.48 -6.21 -15.57
C VAL A 273 -7.53 -5.38 -16.33
N SER A 274 -7.74 -4.16 -15.86
CA SER A 274 -8.60 -3.18 -16.53
C SER A 274 -8.01 -2.66 -17.83
N ARG A 275 -8.85 -2.08 -18.70
CA ARG A 275 -8.39 -1.42 -19.93
C ARG A 275 -7.46 -0.24 -19.64
N ALA A 276 -7.76 0.54 -18.60
CA ALA A 276 -6.90 1.63 -18.15
C ALA A 276 -5.49 1.12 -17.77
N GLN A 277 -5.41 0.04 -16.99
CA GLN A 277 -4.13 -0.58 -16.64
C GLN A 277 -3.39 -1.12 -17.87
N ALA A 278 -4.07 -1.82 -18.78
CA ALA A 278 -3.45 -2.36 -19.99
C ALA A 278 -2.85 -1.26 -20.88
N MET A 279 -3.52 -0.10 -20.98
CA MET A 279 -3.02 1.05 -21.74
C MET A 279 -1.86 1.75 -21.03
N ALA A 280 -1.93 1.90 -19.70
CA ALA A 280 -0.84 2.44 -18.90
C ALA A 280 0.42 1.56 -18.97
N MET A 281 0.26 0.23 -18.97
CA MET A 281 1.36 -0.73 -19.12
C MET A 281 2.09 -0.55 -20.46
N VAL A 282 1.36 -0.42 -21.58
CA VAL A 282 1.96 -0.16 -22.90
C VAL A 282 2.65 1.19 -22.94
N ALA A 283 2.03 2.24 -22.38
CA ALA A 283 2.65 3.55 -22.33
C ALA A 283 3.94 3.55 -21.50
N GLY A 284 3.95 2.86 -20.36
CA GLY A 284 5.14 2.70 -19.53
C GLY A 284 6.27 1.96 -20.25
N SER A 285 5.95 0.88 -20.97
CA SER A 285 6.97 0.10 -21.67
C SER A 285 7.50 0.79 -22.92
N MET A 286 6.72 1.66 -23.58
CA MET A 286 7.13 2.39 -24.78
C MET A 286 7.77 3.75 -24.50
N PHE A 287 7.26 4.49 -23.51
CA PHE A 287 7.63 5.89 -23.26
C PHE A 287 8.31 6.11 -21.90
N GLY A 288 8.49 5.04 -21.12
CA GLY A 288 9.11 5.06 -19.79
C GLY A 288 8.09 5.13 -18.66
N TRP A 289 8.32 4.37 -17.59
CA TRP A 289 7.39 4.19 -16.47
C TRP A 289 7.17 5.44 -15.60
N GLN A 290 8.09 6.41 -15.68
CA GLN A 290 7.97 7.73 -15.05
C GLN A 290 6.90 8.62 -15.70
N THR A 291 6.51 8.36 -16.95
CA THR A 291 5.57 9.21 -17.66
C THR A 291 4.17 9.17 -17.03
N GLN A 292 3.44 10.27 -17.10
CA GLN A 292 2.05 10.34 -16.65
C GLN A 292 1.15 9.36 -17.40
N ALA A 293 1.47 9.02 -18.66
CA ALA A 293 0.73 8.02 -19.42
C ALA A 293 0.93 6.59 -18.87
N ALA A 294 1.94 6.34 -18.03
CA ALA A 294 2.10 5.06 -17.34
C ALA A 294 1.31 5.00 -16.00
N ASP A 295 0.37 5.92 -15.81
CA ASP A 295 -0.55 5.92 -14.68
C ASP A 295 -1.97 5.55 -15.15
N PRO A 296 -2.59 4.48 -14.61
CA PRO A 296 -3.97 4.12 -14.92
C PRO A 296 -4.99 5.26 -14.69
N CYS A 297 -4.70 6.20 -13.79
CA CYS A 297 -5.56 7.38 -13.54
C CYS A 297 -5.64 8.31 -14.74
N SER A 298 -4.70 8.21 -15.68
CA SER A 298 -4.70 8.96 -16.93
C SER A 298 -5.70 8.45 -17.97
N TYR A 299 -6.44 7.38 -17.68
CA TYR A 299 -7.38 6.75 -18.61
C TYR A 299 -8.80 6.61 -18.05
N ASP A 300 -9.79 6.62 -18.95
CA ASP A 300 -11.17 6.21 -18.64
C ASP A 300 -11.30 4.68 -18.58
N GLU A 301 -12.49 4.19 -18.23
CA GLU A 301 -12.81 2.75 -18.15
C GLU A 301 -12.67 2.02 -19.50
N GLN A 302 -12.71 2.75 -20.61
CA GLN A 302 -12.51 2.22 -21.96
C GLN A 302 -11.04 2.23 -22.38
N GLY A 303 -10.13 2.75 -21.55
CA GLY A 303 -8.70 2.87 -21.84
C GLY A 303 -8.35 4.07 -22.72
N ARG A 304 -9.22 5.08 -22.84
CA ARG A 304 -8.93 6.32 -23.57
C ARG A 304 -8.30 7.34 -22.64
N MET A 305 -7.30 8.05 -23.14
CA MET A 305 -6.58 9.05 -22.35
C MET A 305 -7.50 10.21 -21.96
N LEU A 306 -7.49 10.57 -20.68
CA LEU A 306 -8.26 11.67 -20.12
C LEU A 306 -7.60 13.02 -20.41
N THR A 307 -8.42 14.04 -20.59
CA THR A 307 -7.93 15.43 -20.58
C THR A 307 -7.47 15.83 -19.18
N PRO A 308 -6.60 16.86 -19.04
CA PRO A 308 -6.15 17.33 -17.73
C PRO A 308 -7.29 17.67 -16.77
N LYS A 309 -8.39 18.25 -17.27
CA LYS A 309 -9.57 18.60 -16.46
C LYS A 309 -10.30 17.37 -15.94
N GLN A 310 -10.50 16.36 -16.80
CA GLN A 310 -11.16 15.11 -16.41
C GLN A 310 -10.33 14.32 -15.40
N ARG A 311 -9.01 14.28 -15.59
CA ARG A 311 -8.10 13.62 -14.66
C ARG A 311 -8.15 14.25 -13.26
N PHE A 312 -8.08 15.58 -13.17
CA PHE A 312 -8.17 16.28 -11.89
C PHE A 312 -9.48 15.99 -11.15
N GLN A 313 -10.59 15.83 -11.88
CA GLN A 313 -11.88 15.45 -11.28
C GLN A 313 -11.87 14.02 -10.76
N LYS A 314 -11.25 13.09 -11.48
CA LYS A 314 -11.11 11.68 -11.09
C LYS A 314 -10.24 11.52 -9.84
N GLU A 315 -9.08 12.16 -9.81
CA GLU A 315 -8.16 12.16 -8.67
C GLU A 315 -8.83 12.68 -7.38
N ARG A 316 -9.72 13.68 -7.48
CA ARG A 316 -10.49 14.18 -6.33
C ARG A 316 -11.65 13.26 -5.92
N GLY A 317 -12.16 12.46 -6.84
CA GLY A 317 -13.24 11.50 -6.59
C GLY A 317 -12.75 10.24 -5.88
N GLU A 318 -11.53 9.79 -6.19
CA GLU A 318 -10.88 8.64 -5.54
C GLU A 318 -10.29 8.96 -4.16
N ALA A 319 -10.13 10.25 -3.82
CA ALA A 319 -9.64 10.73 -2.52
C ALA A 319 -10.75 10.91 -1.45
N ARG A 320 -12.00 10.48 -1.73
CA ARG A 320 -13.16 10.55 -0.83
C ARG A 320 -13.68 9.16 -0.53
#